data_AF-A0A5P9H4T9-F1
#
_entry.id   AF-A0A5P9H4T9-F1
#
_cell.length_a   1.000
_cell.length_b   1.000
_cell.length_c   1.000
_cell.angle_alpha   90.00
_cell.angle_beta   90.00
_cell.angle_gamma   90.00
#
_symmetry.space_group_name_H-M   'P 1'
#
loop_
_entity.id
_entity.type
_entity.pdbx_description
1 polymer ?
#
loop_
_entity_poly.entity_id
_entity_poly.type
_entity_poly.pdbx_seq_one_letter_code
_entity_poly.pdbx_strand_id
1 'polypeptide(L)'
;MLAAPGDTDLNPWTSLRRAARLSAGATAASKLYNVACRLPNGCKPNSITRTLATEINLNLKGDQRISFRSGIRLLDRLRSCELCNATGLLPDQSIGNLPTEFDHEHFAPLPRSLADVVKLQTRTVANAAAFVWRLAVESEQFEIGQDPGLQGLVDKLPTLETTDPASYGMRGNESTKKNYIRILRKLLVANGAVVTPYVKRETVESPQSTGDTIQRKKSPLDRDRQTTVSKNRSCGKPKEKDDWKKLLGAARQRGLRQIDVRPLRTLATYAKAEGLSPTDITIEWISGARSTARQQDRTFLSRSTSVIEYMMSLDETRALLPSDFKLEPLKDRRRRSERLPKPLLYELEEFLSFQGLKESSRRQARVAVSTLFEVSKIAPKLQEVLSVNFETVDWREHSDRSAEYAKLIRRLSALYNLPWNDKWRALQRAIVKAEVPTRENPVGFLLMYAGELNPYELDAPWARRIDRQLRSSIENPPYGRADLALTFARNIERLNALHRVSSLRDLGLLPEFIGTFRDKR
;
A
#
# COMPACT_ATOMS: atom_id res chain seq x y z
N MET A 1 25.31 -36.33 17.48
CA MET A 1 25.75 -35.45 16.38
C MET A 1 24.53 -35.17 15.50
N LEU A 2 23.97 -33.95 15.51
CA LEU A 2 22.66 -33.67 14.88
C LEU A 2 22.75 -33.36 13.36
N ALA A 3 23.96 -33.10 12.84
CA ALA A 3 24.26 -33.14 11.40
C ALA A 3 25.71 -33.61 11.23
N ALA A 4 25.93 -34.62 10.39
CA ALA A 4 27.27 -34.93 9.91
C ALA A 4 27.69 -33.84 8.90
N PRO A 5 28.96 -33.39 8.90
CA PRO A 5 29.45 -32.46 7.90
C PRO A 5 29.31 -33.04 6.49
N GLY A 6 29.08 -32.17 5.51
CA GLY A 6 29.00 -32.51 4.09
C GLY A 6 27.60 -32.89 3.60
N ASP A 7 27.59 -33.61 2.48
CA ASP A 7 26.38 -34.00 1.76
C ASP A 7 25.86 -35.36 2.24
N THR A 8 25.03 -35.31 3.29
CA THR A 8 24.44 -36.50 3.91
C THR A 8 23.29 -37.14 3.13
N ASP A 9 22.65 -36.39 2.24
CA ASP A 9 21.45 -36.83 1.50
C ASP A 9 21.75 -37.09 0.01
N LEU A 10 23.03 -37.22 -0.37
CA LEU A 10 23.50 -37.35 -1.77
C LEU A 10 23.04 -36.20 -2.68
N ASN A 11 22.60 -35.10 -2.07
CA ASN A 11 22.20 -33.88 -2.72
C ASN A 11 22.48 -32.69 -1.78
N PRO A 12 23.43 -31.80 -2.10
CA PRO A 12 23.82 -30.72 -1.21
C PRO A 12 22.66 -29.77 -0.84
N TRP A 13 21.71 -29.57 -1.74
CA TRP A 13 20.52 -28.76 -1.46
C TRP A 13 19.55 -29.45 -0.52
N THR A 14 19.42 -30.77 -0.58
CA THR A 14 18.59 -31.54 0.35
C THR A 14 19.22 -31.54 1.74
N SER A 15 20.52 -31.82 1.83
CA SER A 15 21.31 -31.76 3.08
C SER A 15 21.20 -30.39 3.76
N LEU A 16 21.41 -29.30 3.01
CA LEU A 16 21.29 -27.94 3.55
C LEU A 16 19.84 -27.58 3.95
N ARG A 17 18.83 -27.99 3.16
CA ARG A 17 17.42 -27.77 3.50
C ARG A 17 17.01 -28.51 4.76
N ARG A 18 17.52 -29.71 4.99
CA ARG A 18 17.29 -30.48 6.20
C ARG A 18 17.86 -29.76 7.42
N ALA A 19 19.13 -29.34 7.35
CA ALA A 19 19.75 -28.55 8.42
C ALA A 19 18.97 -27.24 8.68
N ALA A 20 18.60 -26.50 7.62
CA ALA A 20 17.82 -25.28 7.75
C ALA A 20 16.41 -25.50 8.32
N ARG A 21 15.78 -26.65 8.02
CA ARG A 21 14.47 -27.01 8.59
C ARG A 21 14.59 -27.25 10.10
N LEU A 22 15.62 -27.98 10.53
CA LEU A 22 15.86 -28.27 11.94
C LEU A 22 16.22 -27.01 12.75
N SER A 23 16.95 -26.07 12.16
CA SER A 23 17.39 -24.86 12.86
C SER A 23 16.45 -23.67 12.75
N ALA A 24 15.79 -23.47 11.61
CA ALA A 24 15.02 -22.28 11.29
C ALA A 24 13.58 -22.57 10.81
N GLY A 25 13.15 -23.83 10.84
CA GLY A 25 11.80 -24.26 10.53
C GLY A 25 11.50 -24.48 9.04
N ALA A 26 10.31 -25.03 8.75
CA ALA A 26 9.92 -25.44 7.40
C ALA A 26 9.96 -24.30 6.36
N THR A 27 9.61 -23.08 6.75
CA THR A 27 9.63 -21.91 5.86
C THR A 27 11.04 -21.58 5.36
N ALA A 28 12.09 -21.85 6.14
CA ALA A 28 13.47 -21.66 5.71
C ALA A 28 13.83 -22.63 4.57
N ALA A 29 13.47 -23.91 4.71
CA ALA A 29 13.69 -24.91 3.67
C ALA A 29 12.99 -24.57 2.35
N SER A 30 11.76 -24.05 2.39
CA SER A 30 11.03 -23.60 1.19
C SER A 30 11.72 -22.43 0.48
N LYS A 31 12.36 -21.52 1.22
CA LYS A 31 13.12 -20.41 0.62
C LYS A 31 14.40 -20.90 -0.07
N LEU A 32 15.08 -21.89 0.50
CA LEU A 32 16.25 -22.51 -0.14
C LEU A 32 15.88 -23.28 -1.41
N TYR A 33 14.73 -23.98 -1.42
CA TYR A 33 14.20 -24.59 -2.63
C TYR A 33 14.00 -23.58 -3.75
N ASN A 34 13.47 -22.39 -3.42
CA ASN A 34 13.34 -21.32 -4.39
C ASN A 34 14.69 -20.85 -4.96
N VAL A 35 15.78 -20.86 -4.18
CA VAL A 35 17.11 -20.56 -4.72
C VAL A 35 17.58 -21.68 -5.65
N ALA A 36 17.49 -22.93 -5.19
CA ALA A 36 17.95 -24.11 -5.92
C ALA A 36 17.33 -24.22 -7.32
N CYS A 37 16.02 -24.04 -7.45
CA CYS A 37 15.31 -24.16 -8.75
C CYS A 37 15.64 -23.08 -9.78
N ARG A 38 16.44 -22.07 -9.42
CA ARG A 38 16.78 -20.93 -10.29
C ARG A 38 18.28 -20.89 -10.63
N LEU A 39 19.05 -21.81 -10.08
CA LEU A 39 20.47 -21.93 -10.37
C LEU A 39 20.68 -22.86 -11.57
N PRO A 40 21.82 -22.75 -12.28
CA PRO A 40 22.23 -23.72 -13.28
C PRO A 40 22.26 -25.15 -12.73
N ASN A 41 21.97 -26.13 -13.59
CA ASN A 41 21.98 -27.55 -13.21
C ASN A 41 23.33 -27.94 -12.58
N GLY A 42 23.27 -28.64 -11.45
CA GLY A 42 24.46 -29.08 -10.72
C GLY A 42 25.12 -28.03 -9.82
N CYS A 43 24.63 -26.78 -9.80
CA CYS A 43 25.17 -25.74 -8.92
C CYS A 43 24.93 -26.10 -7.43
N LYS A 44 26.02 -26.23 -6.68
CA LYS A 44 26.00 -26.53 -5.24
C LYS A 44 25.78 -25.24 -4.43
N PRO A 45 25.18 -25.30 -3.22
CA PRO A 45 24.91 -24.08 -2.46
C PRO A 45 26.19 -23.31 -2.09
N ASN A 46 27.31 -23.98 -1.82
CA ASN A 46 28.60 -23.33 -1.53
C ASN A 46 29.28 -22.69 -2.74
N SER A 47 28.86 -23.05 -3.96
CA SER A 47 29.39 -22.46 -5.20
C SER A 47 28.70 -21.16 -5.61
N ILE A 48 27.68 -20.72 -4.86
CA ILE A 48 26.95 -19.48 -5.18
C ILE A 48 27.83 -18.27 -4.84
N THR A 49 28.25 -17.55 -5.88
CA THR A 49 28.94 -16.27 -5.74
C THR A 49 27.96 -15.10 -5.81
N ARG A 50 28.41 -13.91 -5.36
CA ARG A 50 27.63 -12.66 -5.51
C ARG A 50 27.34 -12.34 -6.97
N THR A 51 28.29 -12.60 -7.87
CA THR A 51 28.14 -12.39 -9.31
C THR A 51 27.02 -13.26 -9.88
N LEU A 52 27.06 -14.58 -9.62
CA LEU A 52 26.02 -15.51 -10.07
C LEU A 52 24.64 -15.16 -9.52
N ALA A 53 24.55 -14.85 -8.22
CA ALA A 53 23.28 -14.45 -7.61
C ALA A 53 22.74 -13.14 -8.18
N THR A 54 23.63 -12.21 -8.56
CA THR A 54 23.24 -10.95 -9.20
C THR A 54 22.66 -11.21 -10.58
N GLU A 55 23.35 -11.98 -11.42
CA GLU A 55 22.90 -12.36 -12.77
C GLU A 55 21.51 -13.01 -12.76
N ILE A 56 21.32 -14.03 -11.91
CA ILE A 56 20.02 -14.70 -11.78
C ILE A 56 18.95 -13.70 -11.32
N ASN A 57 19.24 -12.83 -10.36
CA ASN A 57 18.29 -11.81 -9.89
C ASN A 57 17.90 -10.79 -10.98
N LEU A 58 18.75 -10.53 -11.97
CA LEU A 58 18.42 -9.65 -13.10
C LEU A 58 17.48 -10.31 -14.10
N ASN A 59 17.59 -11.62 -14.29
CA ASN A 59 16.74 -12.38 -15.21
C ASN A 59 15.36 -12.73 -14.62
N LEU A 60 15.17 -12.57 -13.31
CA LEU A 60 13.90 -12.83 -12.62
C LEU A 60 13.02 -11.59 -12.53
N LYS A 61 11.69 -11.79 -12.59
CA LYS A 61 10.67 -10.74 -12.41
C LYS A 61 9.66 -11.14 -11.33
N GLY A 62 8.94 -10.13 -10.79
CA GLY A 62 7.82 -10.33 -9.87
C GLY A 62 8.13 -11.21 -8.66
N ASP A 63 7.20 -12.12 -8.33
CA ASP A 63 7.28 -13.00 -7.16
C ASP A 63 8.48 -13.93 -7.18
N GLN A 64 8.94 -14.34 -8.37
CA GLN A 64 10.12 -15.18 -8.49
C GLN A 64 11.38 -14.44 -8.02
N ARG A 65 11.53 -13.17 -8.41
CA ARG A 65 12.64 -12.32 -7.97
C ARG A 65 12.59 -12.06 -6.47
N ILE A 66 11.40 -11.75 -5.93
CA ILE A 66 11.21 -11.51 -4.49
C ILE A 66 11.57 -12.76 -3.69
N SER A 67 11.10 -13.94 -4.12
CA SER A 67 11.36 -15.22 -3.47
C SER A 67 12.85 -15.58 -3.52
N PHE A 68 13.50 -15.40 -4.66
CA PHE A 68 14.93 -15.64 -4.83
C PHE A 68 15.76 -14.74 -3.89
N ARG A 69 15.51 -13.43 -3.87
CA ARG A 69 16.18 -12.48 -2.96
C ARG A 69 15.99 -12.85 -1.49
N SER A 70 14.79 -13.27 -1.11
CA SER A 70 14.48 -13.74 0.25
C SER A 70 15.29 -14.98 0.62
N GLY A 71 15.50 -15.89 -0.34
CA GLY A 71 16.34 -17.07 -0.19
C GLY A 71 17.84 -16.76 -0.10
N ILE A 72 18.35 -15.82 -0.89
CA ILE A 72 19.75 -15.37 -0.79
C ILE A 72 20.03 -14.73 0.58
N ARG A 73 19.15 -13.86 1.08
CA ARG A 73 19.27 -13.33 2.46
C ARG A 73 19.20 -14.41 3.53
N LEU A 74 18.48 -15.51 3.26
CA LEU A 74 18.44 -16.64 4.17
C LEU A 74 19.79 -17.38 4.16
N LEU A 75 20.41 -17.62 3.01
CA LEU A 75 21.74 -18.24 2.94
C LEU A 75 22.76 -17.47 3.80
N ASP A 76 22.80 -16.14 3.65
CA ASP A 76 23.66 -15.28 4.48
C ASP A 76 23.39 -15.44 5.98
N ARG A 77 22.12 -15.51 6.37
CA ARG A 77 21.71 -15.70 7.77
C ARG A 77 22.07 -17.09 8.30
N LEU A 78 21.97 -18.14 7.49
CA LEU A 78 22.29 -19.50 7.91
C LEU A 78 23.79 -19.66 8.23
N ARG A 79 24.67 -18.77 7.76
CA ARG A 79 26.10 -18.75 8.14
C ARG A 79 26.31 -18.52 9.63
N SER A 80 25.40 -17.83 10.31
CA SER A 80 25.46 -17.66 11.77
C SER A 80 24.78 -18.80 12.55
N CYS A 81 24.24 -19.82 11.85
CA CYS A 81 23.62 -20.97 12.49
C CYS A 81 24.63 -22.13 12.55
N GLU A 82 25.02 -22.52 13.77
CA GLU A 82 26.02 -23.56 14.01
C GLU A 82 25.73 -24.86 13.24
N LEU A 83 24.49 -25.36 13.30
CA LEU A 83 24.07 -26.58 12.60
C LEU A 83 24.23 -26.48 11.08
N CYS A 84 23.87 -25.33 10.49
CA CYS A 84 23.98 -25.13 9.05
C CYS A 84 25.42 -24.88 8.61
N ASN A 85 26.20 -24.16 9.41
CA ASN A 85 27.62 -23.92 9.14
C ASN A 85 28.43 -25.21 9.21
N ALA A 86 28.13 -26.09 10.18
CA ALA A 86 28.75 -27.40 10.33
C ALA A 86 28.58 -28.31 9.10
N THR A 87 27.61 -28.04 8.22
CA THR A 87 27.46 -28.81 6.97
C THR A 87 28.58 -28.55 5.97
N GLY A 88 29.26 -27.40 6.01
CA GLY A 88 30.23 -27.00 4.97
C GLY A 88 29.60 -26.74 3.60
N LEU A 89 28.27 -26.64 3.51
CA LEU A 89 27.53 -26.46 2.26
C LEU A 89 27.13 -25.01 1.97
N LEU A 90 27.37 -24.08 2.90
CA LEU A 90 27.08 -22.66 2.71
C LEU A 90 28.17 -21.96 1.89
N PRO A 91 27.85 -20.85 1.18
CA PRO A 91 28.87 -20.01 0.56
C PRO A 91 29.91 -19.50 1.56
N ASP A 92 31.19 -19.53 1.16
CA ASP A 92 32.30 -19.09 1.99
C ASP A 92 32.20 -17.59 2.34
N GLN A 93 31.68 -16.79 1.41
CA GLN A 93 31.46 -15.35 1.56
C GLN A 93 29.98 -15.01 1.63
N SER A 94 29.65 -13.92 2.32
CA SER A 94 28.28 -13.39 2.28
C SER A 94 27.98 -12.87 0.89
N ILE A 95 26.82 -13.25 0.34
CA ILE A 95 26.34 -12.77 -0.95
C ILE A 95 25.87 -11.33 -0.80
N GLY A 96 25.17 -11.02 0.29
CA GLY A 96 24.70 -9.69 0.64
C GLY A 96 23.42 -9.28 -0.11
N ASN A 97 23.06 -8.00 0.01
CA ASN A 97 21.91 -7.46 -0.70
C ASN A 97 22.17 -7.43 -2.20
N LEU A 98 21.29 -8.09 -2.96
CA LEU A 98 21.28 -8.03 -4.42
C LEU A 98 20.71 -6.68 -4.90
N PRO A 99 21.12 -6.17 -6.07
CA PRO A 99 20.61 -4.91 -6.61
C PRO A 99 19.11 -4.99 -6.88
N THR A 100 18.37 -3.94 -6.53
CA THR A 100 16.97 -3.72 -6.91
C THR A 100 16.88 -3.11 -8.31
N GLU A 101 15.70 -3.13 -8.93
CA GLU A 101 15.41 -2.39 -10.18
C GLU A 101 15.75 -0.89 -10.09
N PHE A 102 15.73 -0.32 -8.89
CA PHE A 102 15.95 1.11 -8.63
C PHE A 102 17.37 1.43 -8.16
N ASP A 103 18.25 0.43 -8.06
CA ASP A 103 19.65 0.63 -7.70
C ASP A 103 20.43 1.05 -8.95
N HIS A 104 20.09 2.22 -9.51
CA HIS A 104 20.57 2.67 -10.82
C HIS A 104 22.10 2.71 -10.92
N GLU A 105 22.79 3.09 -9.85
CA GLU A 105 24.25 3.16 -9.76
C GLU A 105 24.93 1.78 -9.89
N HIS A 106 24.23 0.70 -9.54
CA HIS A 106 24.75 -0.66 -9.76
C HIS A 106 24.83 -1.01 -11.24
N PHE A 107 23.87 -0.53 -12.05
CA PHE A 107 23.79 -0.81 -13.48
C PHE A 107 24.64 0.15 -14.30
N ALA A 108 24.71 1.40 -13.88
CA ALA A 108 25.53 2.43 -14.49
C ALA A 108 26.23 3.20 -13.37
N PRO A 109 27.45 2.80 -12.99
CA PRO A 109 28.26 3.55 -12.03
C PRO A 109 28.43 4.99 -12.48
N LEU A 110 28.33 5.94 -11.55
CA LEU A 110 28.48 7.35 -11.86
C LEU A 110 29.89 7.66 -12.38
N PRO A 111 30.03 8.54 -13.39
CA PRO A 111 31.33 9.02 -13.82
C PRO A 111 31.94 9.87 -12.71
N ARG A 112 33.28 9.92 -12.64
CA ARG A 112 34.01 10.53 -11.52
C ARG A 112 33.58 11.97 -11.28
N SER A 113 33.48 12.78 -12.32
CA SER A 113 33.03 14.18 -12.24
C SER A 113 31.65 14.33 -11.59
N LEU A 114 30.71 13.46 -11.91
CA LEU A 114 29.37 13.47 -11.33
C LEU A 114 29.35 12.87 -9.91
N ALA A 115 30.10 11.81 -9.68
CA ALA A 115 30.22 11.16 -8.38
C ALA A 115 30.77 12.11 -7.31
N ASP A 116 31.81 12.89 -7.65
CA ASP A 116 32.44 13.86 -6.75
C ASP A 116 31.44 14.94 -6.30
N VAL A 117 30.64 15.45 -7.25
CA VAL A 117 29.60 16.45 -6.96
C VAL A 117 28.44 15.86 -6.15
N VAL A 118 28.04 14.62 -6.44
CA VAL A 118 26.92 13.92 -5.79
C VAL A 118 27.25 13.51 -4.35
N LYS A 119 28.52 13.20 -4.04
CA LYS A 119 28.96 12.70 -2.74
C LYS A 119 28.56 13.59 -1.55
N LEU A 120 28.45 14.90 -1.77
CA LEU A 120 28.09 15.89 -0.75
C LEU A 120 26.59 16.24 -0.73
N GLN A 121 25.78 15.56 -1.54
CA GLN A 121 24.37 15.90 -1.74
C GLN A 121 23.43 15.00 -0.96
N THR A 122 22.16 15.42 -0.89
CA THR A 122 21.11 14.59 -0.29
C THR A 122 20.89 13.31 -1.11
N ARG A 123 20.38 12.26 -0.43
CA ARG A 123 20.02 10.98 -1.08
C ARG A 123 19.09 11.14 -2.28
N THR A 124 18.19 12.12 -2.27
CA THR A 124 17.28 12.41 -3.39
C THR A 124 18.04 12.87 -4.63
N VAL A 125 19.06 13.71 -4.44
CA VAL A 125 19.92 14.20 -5.53
C VAL A 125 20.79 13.07 -6.07
N ALA A 126 21.37 12.25 -5.20
CA ALA A 126 22.14 11.07 -5.61
C ALA A 126 21.30 10.09 -6.44
N ASN A 127 20.09 9.77 -5.99
CA ASN A 127 19.17 8.91 -6.73
C ASN A 127 18.77 9.52 -8.09
N ALA A 128 18.56 10.84 -8.15
CA ALA A 128 18.25 11.52 -9.41
C ALA A 128 19.43 11.46 -10.38
N ALA A 129 20.65 11.69 -9.90
CA ALA A 129 21.87 11.60 -10.70
C ALA A 129 22.08 10.18 -11.25
N ALA A 130 21.99 9.16 -10.38
CA ALA A 130 22.13 7.76 -10.78
C ALA A 130 21.05 7.33 -11.78
N PHE A 131 19.80 7.74 -11.58
CA PHE A 131 18.71 7.45 -12.53
C PHE A 131 18.98 8.07 -13.90
N VAL A 132 19.30 9.37 -13.97
CA VAL A 132 19.48 10.06 -15.26
C VAL A 132 20.75 9.58 -15.95
N TRP A 133 21.82 9.30 -15.20
CA TRP A 133 23.04 8.71 -15.77
C TRP A 133 22.77 7.33 -16.36
N ARG A 134 22.08 6.46 -15.63
CA ARG A 134 21.67 5.16 -16.18
C ARG A 134 20.82 5.30 -17.44
N LEU A 135 19.84 6.21 -17.44
CA LEU A 135 19.03 6.47 -18.63
C LEU A 135 19.90 6.90 -19.81
N ALA A 136 20.91 7.75 -19.58
CA ALA A 136 21.83 8.20 -20.61
C ALA A 136 22.66 7.06 -21.20
N VAL A 137 23.17 6.17 -20.35
CA VAL A 137 23.90 4.97 -20.78
C VAL A 137 23.00 3.99 -21.56
N GLU A 138 21.83 3.65 -21.01
CA GLU A 138 20.91 2.68 -21.63
C GLU A 138 20.34 3.20 -22.96
N SER A 139 20.21 4.52 -23.10
CA SER A 139 19.81 5.20 -24.35
C SER A 139 20.98 5.53 -25.29
N GLU A 140 22.13 4.90 -25.08
CA GLU A 140 23.33 4.98 -25.92
C GLU A 140 23.84 6.43 -26.12
N GLN A 141 23.55 7.34 -25.18
CA GLN A 141 24.10 8.69 -25.20
C GLN A 141 25.52 8.75 -24.65
N PHE A 142 25.89 7.78 -23.81
CA PHE A 142 27.22 7.59 -23.24
C PHE A 142 27.53 6.10 -23.07
N GLU A 143 28.81 5.77 -23.04
CA GLU A 143 29.29 4.42 -22.70
C GLU A 143 29.46 4.25 -21.19
N ILE A 144 29.38 3.01 -20.69
CA ILE A 144 29.70 2.70 -19.30
C ILE A 144 31.17 3.04 -19.03
N GLY A 145 31.41 3.86 -18.00
CA GLY A 145 32.76 4.30 -17.62
C GLY A 145 33.24 5.57 -18.33
N GLN A 146 32.50 6.08 -19.32
CA GLN A 146 32.78 7.38 -19.93
C GLN A 146 32.55 8.51 -18.92
N ASP A 147 33.47 9.45 -18.83
CA ASP A 147 33.31 10.68 -18.03
C ASP A 147 33.20 11.91 -18.95
N PRO A 148 31.97 12.33 -19.32
CA PRO A 148 31.77 13.49 -20.19
C PRO A 148 31.94 14.84 -19.47
N GLY A 149 32.31 14.83 -18.19
CA GLY A 149 32.23 16.00 -17.33
C GLY A 149 30.77 16.46 -17.08
N LEU A 150 30.63 17.51 -16.28
CA LEU A 150 29.30 18.05 -15.94
C LEU A 150 28.61 18.68 -17.17
N GLN A 151 29.39 19.36 -18.04
CA GLN A 151 28.85 20.04 -19.23
C GLN A 151 28.33 19.04 -20.26
N GLY A 152 29.08 17.98 -20.57
CA GLY A 152 28.64 17.00 -21.55
C GLY A 152 27.33 16.32 -21.14
N LEU A 153 27.10 16.13 -19.83
CA LEU A 153 25.83 15.64 -19.32
C LEU A 153 24.69 16.67 -19.47
N VAL A 154 24.95 17.96 -19.21
CA VAL A 154 23.99 19.05 -19.44
C VAL A 154 23.53 19.08 -20.89
N ASP A 155 24.46 18.94 -21.84
CA ASP A 155 24.18 19.02 -23.28
C ASP A 155 23.23 17.90 -23.75
N LYS A 156 23.23 16.75 -23.07
CA LYS A 156 22.33 15.62 -23.36
C LYS A 156 21.00 15.66 -22.64
N LEU A 157 20.82 16.51 -21.62
CA LEU A 157 19.56 16.57 -20.86
C LEU A 157 18.31 16.80 -21.73
N PRO A 158 18.31 17.67 -22.77
CA PRO A 158 17.13 17.85 -23.63
C PRO A 158 16.68 16.57 -24.34
N THR A 159 17.64 15.75 -24.79
CA THR A 159 17.37 14.44 -25.38
C THR A 159 16.80 13.48 -24.33
N LEU A 160 17.39 13.43 -23.14
CA LEU A 160 16.94 12.56 -22.05
C LEU A 160 15.55 12.94 -21.51
N GLU A 161 15.12 14.20 -21.65
CA GLU A 161 13.76 14.63 -21.29
C GLU A 161 12.70 13.99 -22.18
N THR A 162 13.01 13.72 -23.46
CA THR A 162 12.08 13.09 -24.41
C THR A 162 12.20 11.57 -24.42
N THR A 163 13.32 11.00 -23.98
CA THR A 163 13.52 9.54 -23.85
C THR A 163 12.53 8.91 -22.86
N ASP A 164 11.86 7.83 -23.26
CA ASP A 164 11.02 7.02 -22.37
C ASP A 164 11.87 5.94 -21.66
N PRO A 165 12.00 5.98 -20.32
CA PRO A 165 12.74 4.96 -19.58
C PRO A 165 12.18 3.54 -19.77
N ALA A 166 10.88 3.39 -20.01
CA ALA A 166 10.25 2.09 -20.16
C ALA A 166 10.73 1.34 -21.40
N SER A 167 11.09 2.06 -22.47
CA SER A 167 11.70 1.49 -23.69
C SER A 167 13.02 0.78 -23.43
N TYR A 168 13.69 1.12 -22.32
CA TYR A 168 14.98 0.55 -21.90
C TYR A 168 14.84 -0.33 -20.65
N GLY A 169 13.64 -0.84 -20.37
CA GLY A 169 13.39 -1.72 -19.22
C GLY A 169 13.52 -1.03 -17.85
N MET A 170 13.66 0.29 -17.81
CA MET A 170 13.70 1.07 -16.57
C MET A 170 12.29 1.35 -16.08
N ARG A 171 12.04 1.16 -14.78
CA ARG A 171 10.76 1.54 -14.16
C ARG A 171 10.81 2.99 -13.69
N GLY A 172 9.83 3.77 -14.10
CA GLY A 172 9.61 5.13 -13.63
C GLY A 172 8.40 5.73 -14.31
N ASN A 173 7.64 6.59 -13.61
CA ASN A 173 6.62 7.38 -14.27
C ASN A 173 7.23 8.67 -14.84
N GLU A 174 6.59 9.23 -15.86
CA GLU A 174 7.05 10.43 -16.57
C GLU A 174 7.25 11.63 -15.63
N SER A 175 6.46 11.72 -14.56
CA SER A 175 6.58 12.79 -13.56
C SER A 175 7.86 12.66 -12.74
N THR A 176 8.25 11.45 -12.34
CA THR A 176 9.49 11.17 -11.62
C THR A 176 10.69 11.47 -12.51
N LYS A 177 10.68 11.04 -13.78
CA LYS A 177 11.74 11.35 -14.76
C LYS A 177 11.96 12.86 -14.87
N LYS A 178 10.89 13.62 -15.15
CA LYS A 178 10.94 15.09 -15.23
C LYS A 178 11.46 15.72 -13.94
N ASN A 179 11.05 15.20 -12.79
CA ASN A 179 11.53 15.71 -11.51
C ASN A 179 13.03 15.43 -11.31
N TYR A 180 13.50 14.24 -11.66
CA TYR A 180 14.91 13.86 -11.51
C TYR A 180 15.81 14.63 -12.47
N ILE A 181 15.42 14.79 -13.74
CA ILE A 181 16.15 15.64 -14.68
C ILE A 181 16.22 17.09 -14.17
N ARG A 182 15.12 17.63 -13.64
CA ARG A 182 15.10 18.97 -13.05
C ARG A 182 16.04 19.09 -11.84
N ILE A 183 16.07 18.08 -10.97
CA ILE A 183 16.96 18.06 -9.80
C ILE A 183 18.42 18.00 -10.25
N LEU A 184 18.75 17.12 -11.20
CA LEU A 184 20.10 16.99 -11.73
C LEU A 184 20.54 18.27 -12.46
N ARG A 185 19.69 18.87 -13.30
CA ARG A 185 19.99 20.14 -13.97
C ARG A 185 20.40 21.23 -12.97
N LYS A 186 19.68 21.34 -11.85
CA LYS A 186 20.01 22.31 -10.78
C LYS A 186 21.36 22.00 -10.14
N LEU A 187 21.65 20.72 -9.90
CA LEU A 187 22.93 20.30 -9.36
C LEU A 187 24.08 20.68 -10.30
N LEU A 188 23.96 20.37 -11.59
CA LEU A 188 25.00 20.63 -12.58
C LEU A 188 25.27 22.14 -12.72
N VAL A 189 24.22 22.96 -12.77
CA VAL A 189 24.37 24.43 -12.82
C VAL A 189 25.04 24.99 -11.57
N ALA A 190 24.66 24.50 -10.40
CA ALA A 190 25.27 24.93 -9.13
C ALA A 190 26.77 24.58 -9.05
N ASN A 191 27.26 23.67 -9.89
CA ASN A 191 28.65 23.24 -9.95
C ASN A 191 29.34 23.67 -11.26
N GLY A 192 28.88 24.77 -11.87
CA GLY A 192 29.58 25.44 -12.96
C GLY A 192 29.24 24.97 -14.38
N ALA A 193 28.28 24.05 -14.56
CA ALA A 193 27.81 23.72 -15.90
C ALA A 193 26.90 24.83 -16.46
N VAL A 194 27.12 25.21 -17.71
CA VAL A 194 26.36 26.25 -18.40
C VAL A 194 25.16 25.62 -19.10
N VAL A 195 23.95 26.07 -18.76
CA VAL A 195 22.73 25.66 -19.47
C VAL A 195 22.49 26.65 -20.60
N THR A 196 22.71 26.21 -21.84
CA THR A 196 22.29 26.98 -23.01
C THR A 196 20.77 27.10 -22.97
N PRO A 197 20.20 28.31 -22.99
CA PRO A 197 18.75 28.47 -23.00
C PRO A 197 18.19 27.73 -24.22
N TYR A 198 17.22 26.84 -23.97
CA TYR A 198 16.53 26.10 -25.01
C TYR A 198 15.82 27.11 -25.93
N VAL A 199 16.45 27.43 -27.07
CA VAL A 199 15.80 28.16 -28.15
C VAL A 199 14.75 27.18 -28.68
N LYS A 200 13.47 27.46 -28.42
CA LYS A 200 12.36 26.78 -29.11
C LYS A 200 12.68 26.85 -30.59
N ARG A 201 13.04 25.71 -31.21
CA ARG A 201 13.09 25.64 -32.67
C ARG A 201 11.69 26.03 -33.14
N GLU A 202 11.61 27.19 -33.77
CA GLU A 202 10.45 27.55 -34.58
C GLU A 202 10.24 26.39 -35.54
N THR A 203 9.02 25.88 -35.55
CA THR A 203 8.53 24.88 -36.50
C THR A 203 8.86 25.39 -37.90
N VAL A 204 9.95 24.90 -38.48
CA VAL A 204 10.24 25.07 -39.90
C VAL A 204 9.18 24.29 -40.64
N GLU A 205 8.31 25.01 -41.35
CA GLU A 205 7.33 24.46 -42.27
C GLU A 205 8.04 23.49 -43.22
N SER A 206 7.67 22.20 -43.15
CA SER A 206 8.11 21.23 -44.15
C SER A 206 7.41 21.52 -45.49
N PRO A 207 8.14 21.45 -46.63
CA PRO A 207 7.56 21.68 -47.94
C PRO A 207 6.60 20.55 -48.32
N GLN A 208 5.53 20.95 -49.00
CA GLN A 208 4.51 20.08 -49.58
C GLN A 208 5.16 19.01 -50.48
N SER A 209 4.95 17.75 -50.14
CA SER A 209 5.21 16.61 -51.03
C SER A 209 3.87 16.08 -51.54
N THR A 210 3.64 16.30 -52.83
CA THR A 210 2.66 15.64 -53.68
C THR A 210 2.97 14.14 -53.80
N GLY A 211 1.96 13.27 -53.64
CA GLY A 211 2.09 11.86 -54.01
C GLY A 211 1.01 10.93 -53.45
N ASP A 212 0.05 10.62 -54.31
CA ASP A 212 -0.64 9.33 -54.49
C ASP A 212 -1.52 8.70 -53.38
N THR A 213 -2.81 8.97 -53.55
CA THR A 213 -3.94 8.03 -53.63
C THR A 213 -3.60 6.53 -53.57
N ILE A 214 -3.94 5.87 -52.45
CA ILE A 214 -4.38 4.48 -52.47
C ILE A 214 -5.68 4.37 -51.67
N GLN A 215 -6.76 4.09 -52.40
CA GLN A 215 -8.06 3.71 -51.89
C GLN A 215 -7.97 2.39 -51.12
N ARG A 216 -8.41 2.38 -49.86
CA ARG A 216 -8.86 1.15 -49.19
C ARG A 216 -10.28 1.33 -48.70
N LYS A 217 -11.20 0.68 -49.43
CA LYS A 217 -12.61 0.46 -49.08
C LYS A 217 -12.73 -0.09 -47.64
N LYS A 218 -13.55 0.54 -46.81
CA LYS A 218 -14.25 -0.13 -45.70
C LYS A 218 -15.73 0.22 -45.77
N SER A 219 -16.52 -0.83 -45.63
CA SER A 219 -17.96 -0.93 -45.80
C SER A 219 -18.75 -0.08 -44.78
N PRO A 220 -19.98 0.35 -45.11
CA PRO A 220 -20.81 1.21 -44.28
C PRO A 220 -21.73 0.40 -43.38
N LEU A 221 -21.73 0.70 -42.08
CA LEU A 221 -22.88 0.50 -41.19
C LEU A 221 -22.69 1.40 -39.96
N ASP A 222 -23.79 2.02 -39.55
CA ASP A 222 -24.00 2.87 -38.37
C ASP A 222 -23.54 4.34 -38.45
N ARG A 223 -24.15 5.05 -39.41
CA ARG A 223 -24.69 6.39 -39.15
C ARG A 223 -25.98 6.24 -38.32
N ASP A 224 -26.01 6.82 -37.13
CA ASP A 224 -27.07 7.74 -36.70
C ASP A 224 -26.91 8.10 -35.21
N ARG A 225 -26.40 9.32 -34.97
CA ARG A 225 -26.73 10.25 -33.87
C ARG A 225 -25.68 11.36 -33.80
N GLN A 226 -25.83 12.36 -34.67
CA GLN A 226 -25.33 13.70 -34.40
C GLN A 226 -26.52 14.66 -34.48
N THR A 227 -27.13 14.89 -33.32
CA THR A 227 -27.89 16.09 -33.06
C THR A 227 -26.95 17.29 -33.06
N THR A 228 -27.36 18.30 -33.81
CA THR A 228 -26.80 19.63 -33.94
C THR A 228 -26.60 20.31 -32.58
N VAL A 229 -25.34 20.57 -32.20
CA VAL A 229 -25.01 21.63 -31.24
C VAL A 229 -24.28 22.73 -31.99
N SER A 230 -25.02 23.81 -32.19
CA SER A 230 -24.60 25.05 -32.81
C SER A 230 -23.34 25.61 -32.14
N LYS A 231 -22.25 25.74 -32.91
CA LYS A 231 -21.04 26.46 -32.50
C LYS A 231 -21.26 27.95 -32.70
N ASN A 232 -21.77 28.62 -31.68
CA ASN A 232 -21.53 30.05 -31.48
C ASN A 232 -20.55 30.20 -30.31
N ARG A 233 -19.26 30.43 -30.63
CA ARG A 233 -18.28 30.96 -29.67
C ARG A 233 -17.87 32.34 -30.15
N SER A 234 -18.66 33.33 -29.71
CA SER A 234 -18.28 34.74 -29.75
C SER A 234 -17.28 35.03 -28.62
N CYS A 235 -16.29 35.85 -28.93
CA CYS A 235 -15.24 36.35 -28.05
C CYS A 235 -15.79 37.12 -26.85
N GLY A 236 -15.68 36.55 -25.65
CA GLY A 236 -15.77 37.26 -24.38
C GLY A 236 -14.68 36.75 -23.43
N LYS A 237 -13.46 37.28 -23.51
CA LYS A 237 -12.37 36.92 -22.59
C LYS A 237 -11.62 38.17 -22.12
N PRO A 238 -12.10 38.82 -21.05
CA PRO A 238 -11.17 39.15 -19.95
C PRO A 238 -11.69 38.84 -18.54
N LYS A 239 -13.02 38.86 -18.30
CA LYS A 239 -13.58 38.94 -16.94
C LYS A 239 -13.40 37.64 -16.12
N GLU A 240 -13.61 36.48 -16.75
CA GLU A 240 -13.57 35.15 -16.09
C GLU A 240 -12.21 34.75 -15.48
N LYS A 241 -11.10 35.19 -16.10
CA LYS A 241 -9.75 34.84 -15.61
C LYS A 241 -9.39 35.60 -14.34
N ASP A 242 -9.90 36.81 -14.20
CA ASP A 242 -9.58 37.71 -13.10
C ASP A 242 -10.34 37.37 -11.83
N ASP A 243 -11.59 36.91 -11.92
CA ASP A 243 -12.42 36.66 -10.73
C ASP A 243 -11.92 35.45 -9.92
N TRP A 244 -11.46 34.37 -10.58
CA TRP A 244 -10.76 33.28 -9.90
C TRP A 244 -9.44 33.71 -9.25
N LYS A 245 -8.72 34.67 -9.85
CA LYS A 245 -7.47 35.20 -9.29
C LYS A 245 -7.75 36.04 -8.06
N LYS A 246 -8.80 36.86 -8.07
CA LYS A 246 -9.30 37.63 -6.92
C LYS A 246 -9.73 36.69 -5.79
N LEU A 247 -10.53 35.67 -6.08
CA LEU A 247 -10.98 34.70 -5.07
C LEU A 247 -9.79 33.98 -4.40
N LEU A 248 -8.84 33.46 -5.19
CA LEU A 248 -7.64 32.81 -4.64
C LEU A 248 -6.71 33.78 -3.89
N GLY A 249 -6.69 35.05 -4.30
CA GLY A 249 -5.96 36.13 -3.61
C GLY A 249 -6.56 36.41 -2.24
N ALA A 250 -7.88 36.60 -2.17
CA ALA A 250 -8.62 36.82 -0.94
C ALA A 250 -8.47 35.64 0.04
N ALA A 251 -8.54 34.40 -0.46
CA ALA A 251 -8.29 33.21 0.35
C ALA A 251 -6.91 33.23 1.01
N ARG A 252 -5.86 33.63 0.29
CA ARG A 252 -4.50 33.72 0.86
C ARG A 252 -4.35 34.86 1.85
N GLN A 253 -4.93 36.02 1.57
CA GLN A 253 -4.89 37.18 2.47
C GLN A 253 -5.56 36.88 3.82
N ARG A 254 -6.59 36.03 3.83
CA ARG A 254 -7.25 35.54 5.05
C ARG A 254 -6.51 34.39 5.75
N GLY A 255 -5.30 34.07 5.34
CA GLY A 255 -4.46 33.07 6.01
C GLY A 255 -4.88 31.62 5.77
N LEU A 256 -5.71 31.32 4.77
CA LEU A 256 -5.95 29.93 4.39
C LEU A 256 -4.62 29.28 4.03
N ARG A 257 -4.35 28.14 4.66
CA ARG A 257 -3.10 27.42 4.46
C ARG A 257 -3.06 26.85 3.04
N GLN A 258 -1.85 26.55 2.55
CA GLN A 258 -1.64 25.90 1.24
C GLN A 258 -2.54 24.66 1.02
N ILE A 259 -2.82 23.92 2.10
CA ILE A 259 -3.68 22.73 2.06
C ILE A 259 -5.16 23.04 1.74
N ASP A 260 -5.64 24.23 2.07
CA ASP A 260 -7.03 24.69 1.87
C ASP A 260 -7.16 25.48 0.55
N VAL A 261 -6.11 26.18 0.13
CA VAL A 261 -6.03 26.86 -1.17
C VAL A 261 -5.97 25.87 -2.33
N ARG A 262 -5.36 24.69 -2.12
CA ARG A 262 -5.23 23.66 -3.16
C ARG A 262 -6.58 23.14 -3.69
N PRO A 263 -7.57 22.78 -2.85
CA PRO A 263 -8.95 22.51 -3.27
C PRO A 263 -9.54 23.57 -4.20
N LEU A 264 -9.45 24.85 -3.83
CA LEU A 264 -9.96 25.96 -4.66
C LEU A 264 -9.22 26.06 -6.00
N ARG A 265 -7.92 25.80 -6.04
CA ARG A 265 -7.14 25.83 -7.29
C ARG A 265 -7.53 24.67 -8.22
N THR A 266 -7.76 23.48 -7.67
CA THR A 266 -8.29 22.35 -8.45
C THR A 266 -9.67 22.70 -9.00
N LEU A 267 -10.57 23.21 -8.17
CA LEU A 267 -11.90 23.67 -8.61
C LEU A 267 -11.82 24.69 -9.75
N ALA A 268 -11.01 25.74 -9.57
CA ALA A 268 -10.78 26.78 -10.58
C ALA A 268 -10.25 26.22 -11.90
N THR A 269 -9.46 25.14 -11.85
CA THR A 269 -8.90 24.50 -13.06
C THR A 269 -10.01 23.84 -13.87
N TYR A 270 -10.90 23.09 -13.22
CA TYR A 270 -12.05 22.45 -13.86
C TYR A 270 -13.05 23.50 -14.36
N ALA A 271 -13.36 24.51 -13.54
CA ALA A 271 -14.30 25.57 -13.90
C ALA A 271 -13.83 26.36 -15.13
N LYS A 272 -12.55 26.76 -15.15
CA LYS A 272 -11.96 27.49 -16.29
C LYS A 272 -11.91 26.68 -17.58
N ALA A 273 -11.83 25.35 -17.50
CA ALA A 273 -11.89 24.50 -18.69
C ALA A 273 -13.27 24.56 -19.36
N GLU A 274 -14.31 24.84 -18.59
CA GLU A 274 -15.71 24.95 -19.02
C GLU A 274 -16.18 26.40 -19.18
N GLY A 275 -15.31 27.39 -18.92
CA GLY A 275 -15.65 28.82 -19.05
C GLY A 275 -16.49 29.36 -17.88
N LEU A 276 -16.49 28.69 -16.73
CA LEU A 276 -17.26 29.09 -15.56
C LEU A 276 -16.47 30.06 -14.67
N SER A 277 -17.11 31.16 -14.29
CA SER A 277 -16.62 32.05 -13.24
C SER A 277 -16.94 31.48 -11.84
N PRO A 278 -16.32 32.00 -10.76
CA PRO A 278 -16.66 31.58 -9.41
C PRO A 278 -18.15 31.65 -9.05
N THR A 279 -18.88 32.62 -9.59
CA THR A 279 -20.32 32.84 -9.33
C THR A 279 -21.22 31.85 -10.06
N ASP A 280 -20.71 31.20 -11.11
CA ASP A 280 -21.47 30.24 -11.92
C ASP A 280 -21.38 28.80 -11.36
N ILE A 281 -20.60 28.59 -10.31
CA ILE A 281 -20.36 27.26 -9.75
C ILE A 281 -21.56 26.81 -8.93
N THR A 282 -22.12 25.66 -9.27
CA THR A 282 -23.20 25.01 -8.51
C THR A 282 -22.74 23.69 -7.89
N ILE A 283 -23.48 23.18 -6.91
CA ILE A 283 -23.17 21.89 -6.26
C ILE A 283 -23.31 20.72 -7.25
N GLU A 284 -24.30 20.81 -8.13
CA GLU A 284 -24.56 19.85 -9.21
C GLU A 284 -23.36 19.81 -10.16
N TRP A 285 -22.83 20.97 -10.53
CA TRP A 285 -21.64 21.05 -11.37
C TRP A 285 -20.42 20.46 -10.68
N ILE A 286 -20.15 20.79 -9.40
CA ILE A 286 -19.01 20.21 -8.67
C ILE A 286 -19.14 18.67 -8.59
N SER A 287 -20.36 18.17 -8.40
CA SER A 287 -20.66 16.74 -8.37
C SER A 287 -20.39 16.07 -9.73
N GLY A 288 -20.78 16.72 -10.82
CA GLY A 288 -20.48 16.30 -12.19
C GLY A 288 -18.98 16.31 -12.50
N ALA A 289 -18.28 17.40 -12.19
CA ALA A 289 -16.84 17.52 -12.36
C ALA A 289 -16.09 16.44 -11.55
N ARG A 290 -16.57 16.12 -10.36
CA ARG A 290 -16.01 15.05 -9.53
C ARG A 290 -16.18 13.66 -10.13
N SER A 291 -17.31 13.35 -10.78
CA SER A 291 -17.52 12.01 -11.34
C SER A 291 -16.53 11.71 -12.48
N THR A 292 -16.20 12.73 -13.28
CA THR A 292 -15.28 12.64 -14.43
C THR A 292 -13.81 12.92 -14.07
N ALA A 293 -13.53 13.48 -12.89
CA ALA A 293 -12.17 13.80 -12.43
C ALA A 293 -11.30 12.58 -12.12
N ARG A 294 -9.98 12.78 -12.20
CA ARG A 294 -8.96 11.81 -11.76
C ARG A 294 -9.08 11.56 -10.26
N GLN A 295 -8.71 10.36 -9.81
CA GLN A 295 -8.84 9.94 -8.41
C GLN A 295 -8.22 10.92 -7.38
N GLN A 296 -7.09 11.54 -7.72
CA GLN A 296 -6.44 12.53 -6.86
C GLN A 296 -7.23 13.84 -6.76
N ASP A 297 -7.84 14.29 -7.85
CA ASP A 297 -8.59 15.55 -7.93
C ASP A 297 -9.99 15.44 -7.32
N ARG A 298 -10.60 14.24 -7.35
CA ARG A 298 -11.89 13.95 -6.68
C ARG A 298 -11.91 14.36 -5.21
N THR A 299 -10.80 14.15 -4.50
CA THR A 299 -10.68 14.53 -3.09
C THR A 299 -10.61 16.04 -2.91
N PHE A 300 -9.91 16.75 -3.81
CA PHE A 300 -9.79 18.20 -3.78
C PHE A 300 -11.10 18.90 -4.18
N LEU A 301 -11.80 18.40 -5.20
CA LEU A 301 -13.14 18.87 -5.59
C LEU A 301 -14.18 18.63 -4.49
N SER A 302 -14.06 17.53 -3.74
CA SER A 302 -14.95 17.31 -2.58
C SER A 302 -14.66 18.26 -1.43
N ARG A 303 -13.41 18.70 -1.26
CA ARG A 303 -13.01 19.63 -0.21
C ARG A 303 -13.28 21.09 -0.57
N SER A 304 -13.35 21.43 -1.86
CA SER A 304 -13.51 22.82 -2.27
C SER A 304 -14.85 23.41 -1.84
N THR A 305 -15.88 22.60 -1.62
CA THR A 305 -17.17 23.06 -1.10
C THR A 305 -17.09 23.58 0.33
N SER A 306 -16.42 22.88 1.25
CA SER A 306 -16.21 23.40 2.61
C SER A 306 -15.37 24.68 2.63
N VAL A 307 -14.43 24.80 1.68
CA VAL A 307 -13.63 26.01 1.55
C VAL A 307 -14.48 27.16 0.98
N ILE A 308 -15.34 26.90 0.00
CA ILE A 308 -16.32 27.87 -0.51
C ILE A 308 -17.26 28.32 0.59
N GLU A 309 -17.80 27.39 1.39
CA GLU A 309 -18.67 27.69 2.54
C GLU A 309 -18.02 28.68 3.50
N TYR A 310 -16.79 28.37 3.88
CA TYR A 310 -16.00 29.22 4.75
C TYR A 310 -15.81 30.60 4.12
N MET A 311 -15.49 30.67 2.83
CA MET A 311 -15.36 31.94 2.12
C MET A 311 -16.69 32.70 1.97
N MET A 312 -17.82 32.03 1.85
CA MET A 312 -19.13 32.69 1.81
C MET A 312 -19.52 33.31 3.14
N SER A 313 -19.03 32.76 4.25
CA SER A 313 -19.20 33.36 5.58
C SER A 313 -18.42 34.67 5.77
N LEU A 314 -17.57 35.05 4.80
CA LEU A 314 -16.81 36.29 4.81
C LEU A 314 -17.42 37.30 3.84
N ASP A 315 -17.80 38.48 4.34
CA ASP A 315 -18.51 39.50 3.56
C ASP A 315 -17.76 39.94 2.29
N GLU A 316 -16.43 40.05 2.36
CA GLU A 316 -15.56 40.50 1.25
C GLU A 316 -15.53 39.52 0.06
N THR A 317 -15.72 38.22 0.31
CA THR A 317 -15.67 37.19 -0.73
C THR A 317 -17.05 36.74 -1.19
N ARG A 318 -18.09 37.20 -0.51
CA ARG A 318 -19.49 36.92 -0.84
C ARG A 318 -19.88 37.41 -2.23
N ALA A 319 -19.38 38.56 -2.65
CA ALA A 319 -19.62 39.10 -4.00
C ALA A 319 -18.90 38.32 -5.13
N LEU A 320 -17.93 37.47 -4.77
CA LEU A 320 -17.17 36.63 -5.71
C LEU A 320 -17.67 35.18 -5.73
N LEU A 321 -18.75 34.86 -5.02
CA LEU A 321 -19.26 33.51 -4.89
C LEU A 321 -20.76 33.49 -5.20
N PRO A 322 -21.33 32.32 -5.55
CA PRO A 322 -22.74 32.21 -5.92
C PRO A 322 -23.62 32.58 -4.73
N SER A 323 -24.61 33.45 -4.94
CA SER A 323 -25.52 33.94 -3.89
C SER A 323 -26.44 32.87 -3.32
N ASP A 324 -26.79 31.87 -4.15
CA ASP A 324 -27.75 30.81 -3.82
C ASP A 324 -27.07 29.49 -3.42
N PHE A 325 -25.78 29.52 -3.09
CA PHE A 325 -25.01 28.34 -2.74
C PHE A 325 -25.38 27.85 -1.32
N LYS A 326 -26.55 27.21 -1.20
CA LYS A 326 -26.95 26.48 0.01
C LYS A 326 -26.20 25.16 0.05
N LEU A 327 -25.15 25.10 0.86
CA LEU A 327 -24.39 23.88 1.05
C LEU A 327 -25.14 22.91 1.95
N GLU A 328 -25.60 21.81 1.37
CA GLU A 328 -25.30 20.55 2.02
C GLU A 328 -23.80 20.28 1.77
N PRO A 329 -22.97 20.19 2.83
CA PRO A 329 -21.55 19.88 2.66
C PRO A 329 -21.42 18.65 1.77
N LEU A 330 -20.70 18.76 0.64
CA LEU A 330 -20.44 17.59 -0.21
C LEU A 330 -19.84 16.50 0.67
N LYS A 331 -20.67 15.51 0.92
CA LYS A 331 -20.47 14.33 1.76
C LYS A 331 -18.99 13.92 1.78
N ASP A 332 -18.21 14.45 2.73
CA ASP A 332 -16.79 14.12 2.85
C ASP A 332 -16.72 12.63 3.16
N ARG A 333 -16.24 11.84 2.19
CA ARG A 333 -16.12 10.39 2.33
C ARG A 333 -15.25 10.00 3.54
N ARG A 334 -14.43 10.92 4.08
CA ARG A 334 -13.58 10.69 5.26
C ARG A 334 -14.27 10.96 6.59
N ARG A 335 -15.37 11.73 6.61
CA ARG A 335 -16.22 12.00 7.81
C ARG A 335 -17.44 11.06 7.90
N ARG A 336 -17.42 9.92 7.20
CA ARG A 336 -18.58 9.01 7.13
C ARG A 336 -19.00 8.40 8.46
N SER A 337 -18.13 8.33 9.47
CA SER A 337 -18.51 7.81 10.79
C SER A 337 -19.56 8.67 11.52
N GLU A 338 -19.72 9.95 11.16
CA GLU A 338 -20.78 10.82 11.71
C GLU A 338 -22.20 10.45 11.23
N ARG A 339 -22.34 9.42 10.37
CA ARG A 339 -23.63 8.99 9.80
C ARG A 339 -24.32 7.85 10.53
N LEU A 340 -23.64 7.22 11.48
CA LEU A 340 -24.30 6.21 12.30
C LEU A 340 -25.29 6.93 13.21
N PRO A 341 -26.56 6.47 13.32
CA PRO A 341 -27.45 6.92 14.37
C PRO A 341 -26.71 6.88 15.72
N LYS A 342 -26.88 7.91 16.55
CA LYS A 342 -26.15 8.01 17.83
C LYS A 342 -26.24 6.73 18.69
N PRO A 343 -27.39 6.04 18.80
CA PRO A 343 -27.47 4.77 19.52
C PRO A 343 -26.55 3.69 18.93
N LEU A 344 -26.56 3.51 17.60
CA LEU A 344 -25.70 2.55 16.91
C LEU A 344 -24.22 2.86 17.09
N LEU A 345 -23.86 4.14 17.00
CA LEU A 345 -22.48 4.58 17.20
C LEU A 345 -22.02 4.30 18.64
N TYR A 346 -22.89 4.56 19.62
CA TYR A 346 -22.59 4.31 21.03
C TYR A 346 -22.37 2.81 21.29
N GLU A 347 -23.29 1.94 20.85
CA GLU A 347 -23.15 0.49 20.97
C GLU A 347 -21.87 -0.02 20.28
N LEU A 348 -21.57 0.51 19.09
CA LEU A 348 -20.35 0.17 18.37
C LEU A 348 -19.11 0.60 19.14
N GLU A 349 -19.04 1.83 19.64
CA GLU A 349 -17.86 2.30 20.39
C GLU A 349 -17.68 1.55 21.70
N GLU A 350 -18.76 1.23 22.41
CA GLU A 350 -18.72 0.39 23.61
C GLU A 350 -18.13 -0.99 23.27
N PHE A 351 -18.63 -1.63 22.22
CA PHE A 351 -18.13 -2.94 21.79
C PHE A 351 -16.66 -2.88 21.33
N LEU A 352 -16.28 -1.90 20.50
CA LEU A 352 -14.90 -1.77 20.01
C LEU A 352 -13.92 -1.45 21.15
N SER A 353 -14.35 -0.69 22.15
CA SER A 353 -13.58 -0.40 23.36
C SER A 353 -13.44 -1.65 24.22
N PHE A 354 -14.53 -2.40 24.41
CA PHE A 354 -14.52 -3.70 25.08
C PHE A 354 -13.57 -4.71 24.41
N GLN A 355 -13.43 -4.66 23.08
CA GLN A 355 -12.47 -5.49 22.35
C GLN A 355 -11.00 -4.99 22.43
N GLY A 356 -10.74 -3.81 22.99
CA GLY A 356 -9.39 -3.24 23.11
C GLY A 356 -8.74 -2.93 21.76
N LEU A 357 -9.53 -2.51 20.76
CA LEU A 357 -9.00 -2.21 19.43
C LEU A 357 -8.28 -0.85 19.40
N LYS A 358 -7.14 -0.79 18.70
CA LYS A 358 -6.42 0.46 18.42
C LYS A 358 -7.26 1.42 17.57
N GLU A 359 -7.02 2.73 17.68
CA GLU A 359 -7.81 3.76 17.00
C GLU A 359 -7.86 3.58 15.47
N SER A 360 -6.77 3.13 14.84
CA SER A 360 -6.77 2.83 13.41
C SER A 360 -7.79 1.74 13.04
N SER A 361 -7.91 0.70 13.86
CA SER A 361 -8.84 -0.41 13.66
C SER A 361 -10.27 -0.02 14.04
N ARG A 362 -10.45 0.79 15.10
CA ARG A 362 -11.75 1.39 15.45
C ARG A 362 -12.29 2.22 14.29
N ARG A 363 -11.46 3.08 13.72
CA ARG A 363 -11.81 3.89 12.55
C ARG A 363 -12.22 3.04 11.35
N GLN A 364 -11.48 1.97 11.04
CA GLN A 364 -11.85 1.04 9.97
C GLN A 364 -13.21 0.36 10.24
N ALA A 365 -13.45 -0.06 11.49
CA ALA A 365 -14.72 -0.65 11.90
C ALA A 365 -15.88 0.33 11.76
N ARG A 366 -15.75 1.58 12.25
CA ARG A 366 -16.75 2.64 12.07
C ARG A 366 -17.11 2.85 10.60
N VAL A 367 -16.09 2.90 9.73
CA VAL A 367 -16.30 3.10 8.30
C VAL A 367 -17.03 1.91 7.67
N ALA A 368 -16.64 0.68 8.00
CA ALA A 368 -17.27 -0.52 7.47
C ALA A 368 -18.75 -0.62 7.92
N VAL A 369 -19.01 -0.44 9.22
CA VAL A 369 -20.37 -0.49 9.79
C VAL A 369 -21.24 0.65 9.26
N SER A 370 -20.70 1.88 9.17
CA SER A 370 -21.41 3.02 8.57
C SER A 370 -21.75 2.78 7.11
N THR A 371 -20.82 2.19 6.35
CA THR A 371 -21.06 1.87 4.94
C THR A 371 -22.15 0.82 4.81
N LEU A 372 -22.11 -0.24 5.63
CA LEU A 372 -23.13 -1.29 5.63
C LEU A 372 -24.51 -0.73 6.00
N PHE A 373 -24.59 0.10 7.04
CA PHE A 373 -25.82 0.76 7.45
C PHE A 373 -26.41 1.62 6.31
N GLU A 374 -25.57 2.40 5.63
CA GLU A 374 -25.98 3.24 4.50
C GLU A 374 -26.56 2.45 3.32
N VAL A 375 -25.95 1.30 2.97
CA VAL A 375 -26.41 0.48 1.83
C VAL A 375 -27.59 -0.42 2.17
N SER A 376 -27.65 -0.94 3.39
CA SER A 376 -28.69 -1.89 3.81
C SER A 376 -29.96 -1.20 4.31
N LYS A 377 -29.86 0.04 4.83
CA LYS A 377 -30.96 0.77 5.49
C LYS A 377 -31.61 -0.02 6.64
N ILE A 378 -30.88 -0.95 7.24
CA ILE A 378 -31.35 -1.79 8.36
C ILE A 378 -31.34 -0.98 9.65
N ALA A 379 -32.10 -1.43 10.66
CA ALA A 379 -32.40 -0.69 11.88
C ALA A 379 -31.16 -0.35 12.74
N PRO A 380 -31.31 0.55 13.74
CA PRO A 380 -30.20 1.24 14.39
C PRO A 380 -29.50 0.43 15.50
N LYS A 381 -29.74 -0.88 15.63
CA LYS A 381 -29.07 -1.72 16.64
C LYS A 381 -27.87 -2.43 16.05
N LEU A 382 -26.78 -2.54 16.81
CA LEU A 382 -25.55 -3.14 16.31
C LEU A 382 -25.73 -4.60 15.92
N GLN A 383 -26.48 -5.37 16.71
CA GLN A 383 -26.75 -6.78 16.43
C GLN A 383 -27.39 -7.01 15.06
N GLU A 384 -28.40 -6.22 14.71
CA GLU A 384 -29.10 -6.32 13.43
C GLU A 384 -28.17 -6.00 12.27
N VAL A 385 -27.36 -4.94 12.40
CA VAL A 385 -26.35 -4.54 11.41
C VAL A 385 -25.26 -5.62 11.24
N LEU A 386 -24.87 -6.31 12.31
CA LEU A 386 -23.88 -7.39 12.24
C LEU A 386 -24.47 -8.73 11.75
N SER A 387 -25.80 -8.86 11.68
CA SER A 387 -26.50 -10.07 11.24
C SER A 387 -26.86 -10.05 9.75
N VAL A 388 -26.59 -8.94 9.05
CA VAL A 388 -26.86 -8.78 7.63
C VAL A 388 -26.06 -9.79 6.80
N ASN A 389 -26.71 -10.47 5.86
CA ASN A 389 -26.01 -11.28 4.88
C ASN A 389 -25.25 -10.37 3.90
N PHE A 390 -23.92 -10.28 4.07
CA PHE A 390 -23.07 -9.39 3.28
C PHE A 390 -23.02 -9.73 1.78
N GLU A 391 -23.38 -10.96 1.41
CA GLU A 391 -23.34 -11.43 0.02
C GLU A 391 -24.53 -10.94 -0.80
N THR A 392 -25.63 -10.59 -0.13
CA THR A 392 -26.83 -10.04 -0.78
C THR A 392 -26.88 -8.52 -0.76
N VAL A 393 -25.89 -7.86 -0.12
CA VAL A 393 -25.82 -6.41 -0.03
C VAL A 393 -25.33 -5.82 -1.35
N ASP A 394 -26.13 -4.93 -1.93
CA ASP A 394 -25.72 -4.10 -3.06
C ASP A 394 -24.78 -2.98 -2.57
N TRP A 395 -23.47 -3.22 -2.70
CA TRP A 395 -22.44 -2.28 -2.27
C TRP A 395 -22.35 -1.02 -3.13
N ARG A 396 -23.02 -0.95 -4.30
CA ARG A 396 -23.04 0.20 -5.22
C ARG A 396 -21.67 0.89 -5.37
N GLU A 397 -21.57 2.15 -4.96
CA GLU A 397 -20.36 2.99 -4.99
C GLU A 397 -19.21 2.50 -4.10
N HIS A 398 -19.36 1.37 -3.41
CA HIS A 398 -18.39 0.77 -2.49
C HIS A 398 -17.86 -0.59 -2.93
N SER A 399 -18.15 -0.99 -4.18
CA SER A 399 -17.65 -2.23 -4.78
C SER A 399 -16.13 -2.41 -4.65
N ASP A 400 -15.34 -1.34 -4.83
CA ASP A 400 -13.87 -1.39 -4.74
C ASP A 400 -13.33 -1.84 -3.37
N ARG A 401 -14.11 -1.72 -2.29
CA ARG A 401 -13.71 -2.06 -0.92
C ARG A 401 -14.65 -3.02 -0.20
N SER A 402 -15.67 -3.52 -0.90
CA SER A 402 -16.71 -4.37 -0.32
C SER A 402 -16.12 -5.61 0.36
N ALA A 403 -15.12 -6.25 -0.28
CA ALA A 403 -14.44 -7.42 0.27
C ALA A 403 -13.70 -7.14 1.60
N GLU A 404 -13.05 -5.97 1.70
CA GLU A 404 -12.35 -5.55 2.92
C GLU A 404 -13.36 -5.28 4.06
N TYR A 405 -14.44 -4.57 3.76
CA TYR A 405 -15.50 -4.28 4.73
C TYR A 405 -16.22 -5.55 5.18
N ALA A 406 -16.62 -6.42 4.24
CA ALA A 406 -17.27 -7.70 4.54
C ALA A 406 -16.39 -8.55 5.47
N LYS A 407 -15.08 -8.63 5.20
CA LYS A 407 -14.14 -9.34 6.08
C LYS A 407 -14.11 -8.76 7.50
N LEU A 408 -14.09 -7.43 7.62
CA LEU A 408 -14.07 -6.76 8.92
C LEU A 408 -15.37 -6.99 9.68
N ILE A 409 -16.52 -6.83 9.02
CA ILE A 409 -17.83 -6.97 9.66
C ILE A 409 -18.10 -8.43 10.06
N ARG A 410 -17.73 -9.41 9.23
CA ARG A 410 -17.78 -10.85 9.61
C ARG A 410 -16.99 -11.11 10.88
N ARG A 411 -15.81 -10.50 11.02
CA ARG A 411 -15.00 -10.62 12.24
C ARG A 411 -15.69 -9.99 13.45
N LEU A 412 -16.28 -8.80 13.30
CA LEU A 412 -17.02 -8.16 14.40
C LEU A 412 -18.24 -8.98 14.79
N SER A 413 -19.02 -9.45 13.82
CA SER A 413 -20.19 -10.31 14.02
C SER A 413 -19.82 -11.61 14.76
N ALA A 414 -18.74 -12.29 14.31
CA ALA A 414 -18.25 -13.49 14.97
C ALA A 414 -17.87 -13.27 16.44
N LEU A 415 -17.27 -12.11 16.78
CA LEU A 415 -16.91 -11.77 18.16
C LEU A 415 -18.11 -11.30 19.00
N TYR A 416 -19.04 -10.57 18.37
CA TYR A 416 -20.23 -10.05 19.02
C TYR A 416 -21.18 -11.18 19.44
N ASN A 417 -21.31 -12.20 18.61
CA ASN A 417 -22.21 -13.34 18.81
C ASN A 417 -21.59 -14.48 19.66
N LEU A 418 -20.42 -14.29 20.25
CA LEU A 418 -19.87 -15.29 21.18
C LEU A 418 -20.74 -15.39 22.44
N PRO A 419 -20.79 -16.56 23.11
CA PRO A 419 -21.57 -16.76 24.33
C PRO A 419 -20.90 -16.11 25.55
N TRP A 420 -20.85 -14.77 25.57
CA TRP A 420 -20.21 -14.00 26.62
C TRP A 420 -20.99 -14.09 27.94
N ASN A 421 -20.45 -14.83 28.90
CA ASN A 421 -20.88 -14.75 30.30
C ASN A 421 -20.12 -13.66 31.09
N ASP A 422 -20.55 -13.39 32.31
CA ASP A 422 -19.98 -12.30 33.14
C ASP A 422 -18.49 -12.50 33.45
N LYS A 423 -18.05 -13.75 33.63
CA LYS A 423 -16.64 -14.06 33.95
C LYS A 423 -15.74 -13.81 32.75
N TRP A 424 -16.16 -14.21 31.54
CA TRP A 424 -15.45 -13.89 30.30
C TRP A 424 -15.42 -12.39 30.00
N ARG A 425 -16.53 -11.67 30.24
CA ARG A 425 -16.57 -10.20 30.12
C ARG A 425 -15.63 -9.52 31.10
N ALA A 426 -15.59 -9.99 32.35
CA ALA A 426 -14.69 -9.48 33.37
C ALA A 426 -13.21 -9.68 32.97
N LEU A 427 -12.85 -10.87 32.50
CA LEU A 427 -11.49 -11.16 32.05
C LEU A 427 -11.10 -10.29 30.85
N GLN A 428 -11.98 -10.15 29.86
CA GLN A 428 -11.74 -9.29 28.69
C GLN A 428 -11.49 -7.83 29.10
N ARG A 429 -12.33 -7.27 29.98
CA ARG A 429 -12.16 -5.89 30.48
C ARG A 429 -10.85 -5.73 31.23
N ALA A 430 -10.47 -6.71 32.06
CA ALA A 430 -9.21 -6.69 32.78
C ALA A 430 -8.01 -6.67 31.81
N ILE A 431 -8.03 -7.52 30.78
CA ILE A 431 -6.98 -7.59 29.75
C ILE A 431 -6.85 -6.25 29.00
N VAL A 432 -7.97 -5.64 28.61
CA VAL A 432 -7.97 -4.32 27.94
C VAL A 432 -7.44 -3.23 28.87
N LYS A 433 -7.85 -3.24 30.15
CA LYS A 433 -7.37 -2.31 31.17
C LYS A 433 -5.86 -2.45 31.42
N ALA A 434 -5.33 -3.66 31.31
CA ALA A 434 -3.89 -3.96 31.39
C ALA A 434 -3.13 -3.66 30.07
N GLU A 435 -3.79 -3.05 29.09
CA GLU A 435 -3.23 -2.67 27.79
C GLU A 435 -2.58 -3.81 27.00
N VAL A 436 -3.03 -5.05 27.24
CA VAL A 436 -2.51 -6.21 26.49
C VAL A 436 -2.89 -6.05 25.01
N PRO A 437 -1.92 -6.11 24.08
CA PRO A 437 -2.20 -5.92 22.66
C PRO A 437 -3.23 -6.93 22.14
N THR A 438 -4.15 -6.52 21.26
CA THR A 438 -5.20 -7.40 20.69
C THR A 438 -4.64 -8.69 20.07
N ARG A 439 -3.41 -8.67 19.54
CA ARG A 439 -2.75 -9.86 18.95
C ARG A 439 -2.33 -10.91 20.00
N GLU A 440 -2.19 -10.47 21.24
CA GLU A 440 -1.80 -11.27 22.41
C GLU A 440 -3.00 -11.61 23.29
N ASN A 441 -4.16 -10.99 23.08
CA ASN A 441 -5.41 -11.32 23.76
C ASN A 441 -6.04 -12.60 23.17
N PRO A 442 -6.14 -13.71 23.95
CA PRO A 442 -6.67 -14.97 23.47
C PRO A 442 -8.18 -15.14 23.70
N VAL A 443 -8.83 -14.25 24.47
CA VAL A 443 -10.17 -14.49 25.05
C VAL A 443 -11.21 -14.81 23.98
N GLY A 444 -11.39 -13.92 22.99
CA GLY A 444 -12.41 -14.12 21.96
C GLY A 444 -12.21 -15.42 21.17
N PHE A 445 -10.97 -15.87 20.99
CA PHE A 445 -10.70 -17.13 20.30
C PHE A 445 -11.00 -18.35 21.19
N LEU A 446 -10.61 -18.32 22.47
CA LEU A 446 -10.83 -19.46 23.37
C LEU A 446 -12.30 -19.62 23.74
N LEU A 447 -13.05 -18.51 23.87
CA LEU A 447 -14.48 -18.53 24.13
C LEU A 447 -15.27 -19.28 23.05
N MET A 448 -14.79 -19.31 21.80
CA MET A 448 -15.40 -20.13 20.73
C MET A 448 -15.42 -21.64 21.04
N TYR A 449 -14.54 -22.10 21.92
CA TYR A 449 -14.36 -23.53 22.26
C TYR A 449 -14.66 -23.84 23.73
N ALA A 450 -14.91 -22.82 24.55
CA ALA A 450 -15.14 -22.98 25.98
C ALA A 450 -16.50 -23.64 26.29
N GLY A 451 -17.48 -23.50 25.39
CA GLY A 451 -18.85 -23.92 25.66
C GLY A 451 -19.43 -23.12 26.83
N GLU A 452 -19.83 -23.81 27.89
CA GLU A 452 -20.37 -23.19 29.11
C GLU A 452 -19.29 -22.89 30.16
N LEU A 453 -18.04 -23.30 29.93
CA LEU A 453 -16.95 -23.14 30.90
C LEU A 453 -16.60 -21.67 31.12
N ASN A 454 -16.40 -21.32 32.39
CA ASN A 454 -15.80 -20.06 32.80
C ASN A 454 -14.29 -20.06 32.50
N PRO A 455 -13.66 -18.88 32.39
CA PRO A 455 -12.24 -18.81 32.04
C PRO A 455 -11.33 -19.53 33.04
N TYR A 456 -11.67 -19.53 34.33
CA TYR A 456 -10.89 -20.19 35.39
C TYR A 456 -11.07 -21.71 35.43
N GLU A 457 -12.07 -22.25 34.74
CA GLU A 457 -12.35 -23.70 34.65
C GLU A 457 -11.59 -24.37 33.50
N LEU A 458 -10.88 -23.58 32.68
CA LEU A 458 -10.12 -24.10 31.56
C LEU A 458 -8.86 -24.83 32.05
N ASP A 459 -8.78 -26.14 31.85
CA ASP A 459 -7.67 -26.95 32.33
C ASP A 459 -6.88 -27.62 31.18
N ALA A 460 -5.79 -28.31 31.54
CA ALA A 460 -4.98 -29.04 30.57
C ALA A 460 -5.72 -30.19 29.87
N PRO A 461 -6.55 -31.01 30.55
CA PRO A 461 -7.44 -31.97 29.91
C PRO A 461 -8.36 -31.36 28.83
N TRP A 462 -9.02 -30.23 29.12
CA TRP A 462 -9.85 -29.50 28.15
C TRP A 462 -9.04 -29.06 26.94
N ALA A 463 -7.89 -28.41 27.15
CA ALA A 463 -7.06 -27.92 26.05
C ALA A 463 -6.59 -29.06 25.12
N ARG A 464 -6.19 -30.21 25.69
CA ARG A 464 -5.80 -31.40 24.92
C ARG A 464 -6.97 -32.00 24.14
N ARG A 465 -8.18 -32.02 24.73
CA ARG A 465 -9.39 -32.51 24.06
C ARG A 465 -9.72 -31.66 22.84
N ILE A 466 -9.75 -30.34 22.97
CA ILE A 466 -10.02 -29.42 21.84
C ILE A 466 -8.96 -29.54 20.74
N ASP A 467 -7.66 -29.57 21.08
CA ASP A 467 -6.61 -29.77 20.07
C ASP A 467 -6.73 -31.12 19.34
N ARG A 468 -7.10 -32.20 20.04
CA ARG A 468 -7.34 -33.51 19.40
C ARG A 468 -8.55 -33.47 18.47
N GLN A 469 -9.65 -32.87 18.91
CA GLN A 469 -10.87 -32.68 18.12
C GLN A 469 -10.57 -31.89 16.84
N LEU A 470 -9.86 -30.75 16.95
CA LEU A 470 -9.46 -29.95 15.79
C LEU A 470 -8.57 -30.74 14.81
N ARG A 471 -7.75 -31.68 15.30
CA ARG A 471 -6.91 -32.55 14.43
C ARG A 471 -7.63 -33.79 13.91
N SER A 472 -8.77 -34.15 14.48
CA SER A 472 -9.50 -35.36 14.11
C SER A 472 -9.97 -35.26 12.66
N SER A 473 -9.52 -36.19 11.82
CA SER A 473 -10.01 -36.33 10.44
C SER A 473 -11.44 -36.88 10.39
N ILE A 474 -11.92 -37.46 11.48
CA ILE A 474 -13.30 -37.94 11.61
C ILE A 474 -14.24 -36.76 11.82
N GLU A 475 -13.90 -35.85 12.74
CA GLU A 475 -14.74 -34.67 13.04
C GLU A 475 -14.54 -33.53 12.05
N ASN A 476 -13.34 -33.43 11.47
CA ASN A 476 -12.98 -32.40 10.50
C ASN A 476 -12.42 -33.03 9.21
N PRO A 477 -13.25 -33.75 8.44
CA PRO A 477 -12.79 -34.42 7.23
C PRO A 477 -12.36 -33.42 6.15
N PRO A 478 -11.47 -33.83 5.21
CA PRO A 478 -10.78 -35.13 5.18
C PRO A 478 -9.45 -35.15 5.94
N TYR A 479 -8.85 -33.99 6.23
CA TYR A 479 -7.46 -33.90 6.72
C TYR A 479 -7.30 -33.39 8.16
N GLY A 480 -8.42 -33.19 8.89
CA GLY A 480 -8.40 -32.42 10.12
C GLY A 480 -8.14 -30.92 9.88
N ARG A 481 -8.15 -30.12 10.95
CA ARG A 481 -7.81 -28.69 10.96
C ARG A 481 -6.54 -28.44 11.77
N ALA A 482 -5.43 -29.01 11.31
CA ALA A 482 -4.13 -28.87 11.97
C ALA A 482 -3.67 -27.40 12.12
N ASP A 483 -4.08 -26.54 11.17
CA ASP A 483 -3.90 -25.10 11.17
C ASP A 483 -4.62 -24.41 12.34
N LEU A 484 -5.88 -24.78 12.57
CA LEU A 484 -6.68 -24.27 13.70
C LEU A 484 -6.15 -24.82 15.02
N ALA A 485 -5.77 -26.09 15.07
CA ALA A 485 -5.18 -26.69 16.26
C ALA A 485 -3.86 -25.99 16.65
N LEU A 486 -3.02 -25.62 15.67
CA LEU A 486 -1.83 -24.80 15.92
C LEU A 486 -2.19 -23.40 16.41
N THR A 487 -3.22 -22.79 15.83
CA THR A 487 -3.73 -21.48 16.25
C THR A 487 -4.29 -21.53 17.68
N PHE A 488 -4.99 -22.60 18.03
CA PHE A 488 -5.50 -22.87 19.36
C PHE A 488 -4.36 -23.01 20.37
N ALA A 489 -3.35 -23.84 20.09
CA ALA A 489 -2.19 -23.97 20.95
C ALA A 489 -1.48 -22.63 21.22
N ARG A 490 -1.31 -21.78 20.20
CA ARG A 490 -0.77 -20.42 20.36
C ARG A 490 -1.63 -19.53 21.25
N ASN A 491 -2.97 -19.69 21.22
CA ASN A 491 -3.85 -18.93 22.11
C ASN A 491 -3.81 -19.45 23.55
N ILE A 492 -3.56 -20.74 23.78
CA ILE A 492 -3.28 -21.25 25.13
C ILE A 492 -1.93 -20.73 25.65
N GLU A 493 -0.89 -20.67 24.81
CA GLU A 493 0.38 -20.04 25.19
C GLU A 493 0.19 -18.57 25.56
N ARG A 494 -0.66 -17.83 24.84
CA ARG A 494 -1.04 -16.45 25.17
C ARG A 494 -1.79 -16.37 26.48
N LEU A 495 -2.74 -17.28 26.74
CA LEU A 495 -3.48 -17.35 28.01
C LEU A 495 -2.52 -17.58 29.17
N ASN A 496 -1.62 -18.56 29.04
CA ASN A 496 -0.55 -18.82 30.01
C ASN A 496 0.34 -17.58 30.23
N ALA A 497 0.65 -16.82 29.17
CA ALA A 497 1.44 -15.60 29.28
C ALA A 497 0.74 -14.49 30.10
N LEU A 498 -0.60 -14.49 30.17
CA LEU A 498 -1.35 -13.52 30.99
C LEU A 498 -1.05 -13.67 32.49
N HIS A 499 -0.61 -14.83 32.97
CA HIS A 499 -0.18 -15.00 34.38
C HIS A 499 1.04 -14.14 34.76
N ARG A 500 1.80 -13.66 33.76
CA ARG A 500 2.93 -12.75 33.99
C ARG A 500 2.50 -11.31 34.20
N VAL A 501 1.24 -10.98 33.91
CA VAL A 501 0.66 -9.67 34.13
C VAL A 501 0.05 -9.65 35.54
N SER A 502 0.75 -9.04 36.49
CA SER A 502 0.36 -9.04 37.92
C SER A 502 -1.09 -8.60 38.15
N SER A 503 -1.52 -7.53 37.47
CA SER A 503 -2.88 -7.00 37.57
C SER A 503 -3.98 -7.95 37.08
N LEU A 504 -3.64 -8.99 36.30
CA LEU A 504 -4.59 -10.02 35.86
C LEU A 504 -4.57 -11.26 36.76
N ARG A 505 -3.38 -11.65 37.23
CA ARG A 505 -3.17 -12.85 38.06
C ARG A 505 -3.99 -12.80 39.34
N ASP A 506 -4.05 -11.64 39.98
CA ASP A 506 -4.64 -11.51 41.31
C ASP A 506 -6.18 -11.41 41.28
N LEU A 507 -6.80 -11.40 40.09
CA LEU A 507 -8.26 -11.26 39.92
C LEU A 507 -9.03 -12.57 40.10
N GLY A 508 -8.35 -13.73 40.15
CA GLY A 508 -9.00 -15.04 40.19
C GLY A 508 -9.82 -15.38 38.93
N LEU A 509 -9.56 -14.68 37.81
CA LEU A 509 -10.25 -14.89 36.54
C LEU A 509 -9.44 -15.75 35.55
N LEU A 510 -8.15 -15.95 35.80
CA LEU A 510 -7.32 -16.84 34.97
C LEU A 510 -7.45 -18.28 35.49
N PRO A 511 -7.40 -19.29 34.61
CA PRO A 511 -7.34 -20.69 35.02
C PRO A 511 -6.01 -21.02 35.68
N GLU A 512 -5.87 -22.24 36.19
CA GLU A 512 -4.54 -22.76 36.50
C GLU A 512 -3.65 -22.78 35.25
N PHE A 513 -2.33 -22.71 35.48
CA PHE A 513 -1.37 -22.70 34.39
C PHE A 513 -1.42 -24.02 33.60
N ILE A 514 -2.00 -23.97 32.39
CA ILE A 514 -2.26 -25.15 31.54
C ILE A 514 -0.96 -25.80 31.03
N GLY A 515 0.11 -25.00 30.90
CA GLY A 515 1.39 -25.43 30.34
C GLY A 515 1.40 -25.57 28.82
N THR A 516 2.56 -26.00 28.29
CA THR A 516 2.73 -26.33 26.87
C THR A 516 2.30 -27.77 26.64
N PHE A 517 1.27 -27.98 25.83
CA PHE A 517 0.78 -29.33 25.49
C PHE A 517 1.08 -29.75 24.04
N ARG A 518 1.79 -28.89 23.28
CA ARG A 518 2.40 -29.24 22.01
C ARG A 518 3.92 -29.10 22.12
N ASP A 519 4.62 -30.17 21.80
CA ASP A 519 6.06 -30.09 21.55
C ASP A 519 6.29 -29.21 20.32
N LYS A 520 7.23 -28.26 20.43
CA LYS A 520 7.72 -27.45 19.31
C LYS A 520 8.59 -28.35 18.41
N ARG A 521 7.95 -29.24 17.64
CA ARG A 521 8.62 -30.02 16.58
C ARG A 521 8.58 -29.28 15.25
#